data_AF-A0A3D1S788-F1
#
_entry.id   AF-A0A3D1S788-F1
#
_cell.length_a   1.000
_cell.length_b   1.000
_cell.length_c   1.000
_cell.angle_alpha   90.00
_cell.angle_beta   90.00
_cell.angle_gamma   90.00
#
_symmetry.space_group_name_H-M   'P 1'
#
loop_
_entity.id
_entity.type
_entity.pdbx_description
1 polymer ?
#
loop_
_entity_poly.entity_id
_entity_poly.type
_entity_poly.pdbx_seq_one_letter_code
_entity_poly.pdbx_strand_id
1 'polypeptide(L)'
;KVDVMLGGGTDYFIRDDRDIRQLFVDQGYQYIDSYAQLSSLTNDAGALGLFAPVGLPWALDDIDPSRLRTMAQTATRILENNQGYFLLLEASQVDWAGHGRDINSAMAEMQDLHLMLEWLVEYQAQHPDTLVVLTADHSTGGLTLAANGEYRWEPASLHAITTSVPAMIKHLVNSADEPTKRLSYIKAQLGFELTQADQDAVLAMDMNAKSRSLEDVIKRIIDRKTNTGWTTWGHTAVDVQVFAVGPGAERFAGHQDNTDIAKRIFELLD
;
A
#
# COMPACT_ATOMS: atom_id res chain seq x y z
N LYS A 1 -12.13 22.38 -7.07
CA LYS A 1 -11.09 22.23 -6.03
C LYS A 1 -11.39 20.93 -5.31
N VAL A 2 -10.39 20.21 -4.79
CA VAL A 2 -10.62 18.97 -4.04
C VAL A 2 -10.72 19.35 -2.56
N ASP A 3 -11.77 18.92 -1.87
CA ASP A 3 -12.01 19.34 -0.48
C ASP A 3 -11.08 18.64 0.52
N VAL A 4 -10.64 17.41 0.23
CA VAL A 4 -9.76 16.63 1.11
C VAL A 4 -8.66 15.94 0.33
N MET A 5 -7.41 16.06 0.79
CA MET A 5 -6.24 15.34 0.28
C MET A 5 -5.42 14.80 1.46
N LEU A 6 -5.32 13.48 1.61
CA LEU A 6 -4.59 12.82 2.69
C LEU A 6 -3.60 11.80 2.09
N GLY A 7 -2.31 11.89 2.43
CA GLY A 7 -1.30 10.98 1.91
C GLY A 7 0.12 11.38 2.29
N GLY A 8 1.11 10.89 1.53
CA GLY A 8 2.49 11.37 1.59
C GLY A 8 2.73 12.57 0.67
N GLY A 9 4.00 12.93 0.47
CA GLY A 9 4.43 13.88 -0.56
C GLY A 9 4.89 15.24 -0.06
N THR A 10 5.36 15.39 1.18
CA THR A 10 5.87 16.68 1.65
C THR A 10 6.99 17.24 0.75
N ASP A 11 7.81 16.38 0.13
CA ASP A 11 8.88 16.81 -0.79
C ASP A 11 8.35 17.51 -2.05
N TYR A 12 7.10 17.23 -2.42
CA TYR A 12 6.46 17.82 -3.60
C TYR A 12 5.65 19.08 -3.27
N PHE A 13 5.14 19.19 -2.04
CA PHE A 13 4.32 20.30 -1.59
C PHE A 13 5.11 21.38 -0.85
N ILE A 14 6.16 21.02 -0.13
CA ILE A 14 6.99 21.91 0.68
C ILE A 14 8.39 21.94 0.04
N ARG A 15 8.49 22.69 -1.05
CA ARG A 15 9.73 22.79 -1.82
C ARG A 15 10.47 24.08 -1.48
N ASP A 16 11.79 24.04 -1.58
CA ASP A 16 12.65 25.21 -1.36
C ASP A 16 12.27 26.42 -2.24
N ASP A 17 11.81 26.17 -3.47
CA ASP A 17 11.42 27.21 -4.43
C ASP A 17 9.96 27.63 -4.31
N ARG A 18 9.09 26.79 -3.72
CA ARG A 18 7.66 27.04 -3.59
C ARG A 18 7.00 26.15 -2.54
N ASP A 19 6.41 26.78 -1.55
CA ASP A 19 5.54 26.11 -0.59
C ASP A 19 4.09 26.07 -1.10
N ILE A 20 3.71 24.97 -1.74
CA ILE A 20 2.34 24.71 -2.23
C ILE A 20 1.38 24.50 -1.05
N ARG A 21 1.83 23.88 0.04
CA ARG A 21 1.03 23.73 1.27
C ARG A 21 0.58 25.10 1.78
N GLN A 22 1.45 26.11 1.76
CA GLN A 22 1.06 27.47 2.17
C GLN A 22 -0.06 28.04 1.30
N LEU A 23 -0.10 27.73 0.00
CA LEU A 23 -1.20 28.17 -0.89
C LEU A 23 -2.55 27.54 -0.54
N PHE A 24 -2.56 26.34 0.03
CA PHE A 24 -3.78 25.70 0.56
C PHE A 24 -4.21 26.39 1.86
N VAL A 25 -3.26 26.63 2.78
CA VAL A 25 -3.51 27.33 4.05
C VAL A 25 -4.04 28.74 3.81
N ASP A 26 -3.46 29.49 2.88
CA ASP A 26 -3.90 30.83 2.50
C ASP A 26 -5.32 30.84 1.89
N GLN A 27 -5.77 29.69 1.37
CA GLN A 27 -7.14 29.47 0.88
C GLN A 27 -8.08 28.91 1.97
N GLY A 28 -7.64 28.82 3.22
CA GLY A 28 -8.44 28.37 4.35
C GLY A 28 -8.43 26.86 4.59
N TYR A 29 -7.53 26.10 3.96
CA TYR A 29 -7.41 24.67 4.27
C TYR A 29 -6.76 24.45 5.64
N GLN A 30 -7.21 23.41 6.32
CA GLN A 30 -6.57 22.84 7.49
C GLN A 30 -5.39 21.98 7.02
N TYR A 31 -4.21 22.17 7.63
CA TYR A 31 -3.02 21.36 7.36
C TYR A 31 -2.63 20.52 8.57
N ILE A 32 -2.36 19.25 8.34
CA ILE A 32 -1.83 18.31 9.34
C ILE A 32 -0.66 17.51 8.75
N ASP A 33 0.24 17.05 9.61
CA ASP A 33 1.42 16.26 9.23
C ASP A 33 1.59 14.96 10.04
N SER A 34 0.59 14.62 10.86
CA SER A 34 0.55 13.40 11.65
C SER A 34 -0.85 12.80 11.72
N TYR A 35 -0.94 11.47 11.72
CA TYR A 35 -2.20 10.74 11.93
C TYR A 35 -2.88 11.12 13.24
N ALA A 36 -2.11 11.47 14.28
CA ALA A 36 -2.64 11.90 15.57
C ALA A 36 -3.52 13.17 15.47
N GLN A 37 -3.39 13.95 14.41
CA GLN A 37 -4.14 15.18 14.17
C GLN A 37 -5.40 14.96 13.31
N LEU A 38 -5.65 13.75 12.77
CA LEU A 38 -6.82 13.49 11.92
C LEU A 38 -8.15 13.82 12.62
N SER A 39 -8.23 13.59 13.93
CA SER A 39 -9.40 13.92 14.75
C SER A 39 -9.60 15.42 14.99
N SER A 40 -8.58 16.24 14.73
CA SER A 40 -8.66 17.70 14.89
C SER A 40 -9.28 18.41 13.68
N LEU A 41 -9.35 17.73 12.52
CA LEU A 41 -9.91 18.30 11.30
C LEU A 41 -11.43 18.50 11.44
N THR A 42 -11.89 19.73 11.20
CA THR A 42 -13.32 20.09 11.14
C THR A 42 -13.91 19.87 9.75
N ASN A 43 -15.24 19.90 9.63
CA ASN A 43 -15.97 19.66 8.37
C ASN A 43 -16.28 20.94 7.57
N ASP A 44 -15.95 22.12 8.10
CA ASP A 44 -16.29 23.43 7.50
C ASP A 44 -15.17 24.03 6.64
N ALA A 45 -14.04 23.34 6.53
CA ALA A 45 -12.89 23.75 5.74
C ALA A 45 -12.23 22.55 5.06
N GLY A 46 -11.65 22.78 3.88
CA GLY A 46 -10.87 21.75 3.19
C GLY A 46 -9.67 21.28 4.01
N ALA A 47 -9.16 20.07 3.74
CA ALA A 47 -8.06 19.47 4.50
C ALA A 47 -6.93 18.98 3.60
N LEU A 48 -5.69 19.27 4.01
CA LEU A 48 -4.46 18.75 3.43
C LEU A 48 -3.65 18.04 4.51
N GLY A 49 -3.53 16.71 4.42
CA GLY A 49 -2.71 15.89 5.30
C GLY A 49 -1.52 15.30 4.55
N LEU A 50 -0.30 15.64 4.98
CA LEU A 50 0.94 15.14 4.36
C LEU A 50 1.82 14.46 5.43
N PHE A 51 1.85 13.13 5.42
CA PHE A 51 2.39 12.33 6.53
C PHE A 51 3.79 11.75 6.26
N ALA A 52 4.34 11.94 5.07
CA ALA A 52 5.65 11.43 4.68
C ALA A 52 6.28 12.23 3.52
N PRO A 53 7.61 12.18 3.34
CA PRO A 53 8.33 12.83 2.23
C PRO A 53 7.81 12.47 0.83
N VAL A 54 7.61 11.18 0.57
CA VAL A 54 7.21 10.64 -0.74
C VAL A 54 5.98 9.75 -0.57
N GLY A 55 6.18 8.43 -0.41
CA GLY A 55 5.13 7.50 -0.01
C GLY A 55 5.05 7.41 1.51
N LEU A 56 3.90 6.97 2.01
CA LEU A 56 3.77 6.55 3.41
C LEU A 56 4.74 5.38 3.69
N PRO A 57 5.06 5.09 4.97
CA PRO A 57 5.70 3.82 5.31
C PRO A 57 4.95 2.61 4.73
N TRP A 58 5.67 1.50 4.54
CA TRP A 58 5.07 0.21 4.27
C TRP A 58 4.12 -0.16 5.41
N ALA A 59 3.04 -0.90 5.12
CA ALA A 59 2.07 -1.34 6.10
C ALA A 59 2.72 -2.07 7.29
N LEU A 60 3.80 -2.83 7.02
CA LEU A 60 4.58 -3.55 8.04
C LEU A 60 5.36 -2.62 8.98
N ASP A 61 5.74 -1.44 8.51
CA ASP A 61 6.60 -0.51 9.24
C ASP A 61 5.84 0.72 9.75
N ASP A 62 4.55 0.83 9.42
CA ASP A 62 3.72 1.96 9.80
C ASP A 62 3.31 1.88 11.28
N ILE A 63 3.14 3.06 11.89
CA ILE A 63 2.66 3.19 13.26
C ILE A 63 1.15 2.93 13.38
N ASP A 64 0.39 3.14 12.31
CA ASP A 64 -1.03 2.80 12.23
C ASP A 64 -1.20 1.59 11.29
N PRO A 65 -1.50 0.39 11.82
CA PRO A 65 -1.70 -0.82 11.01
C PRO A 65 -2.98 -0.79 10.18
N SER A 66 -3.76 0.29 10.25
CA SER A 66 -4.99 0.52 9.49
C SER A 66 -5.04 1.91 8.84
N ARG A 67 -3.86 2.48 8.53
CA ARG A 67 -3.71 3.85 8.04
C ARG A 67 -4.65 4.20 6.88
N LEU A 68 -4.85 3.31 5.93
CA LEU A 68 -5.72 3.58 4.79
C LEU A 68 -7.19 3.69 5.23
N ARG A 69 -7.65 2.79 6.12
CA ARG A 69 -8.99 2.90 6.74
C ARG A 69 -9.14 4.19 7.55
N THR A 70 -8.15 4.53 8.38
CA THR A 70 -8.18 5.73 9.22
C THR A 70 -8.29 7.02 8.38
N MET A 71 -7.52 7.12 7.30
CA MET A 71 -7.61 8.24 6.36
C MET A 71 -8.93 8.25 5.60
N ALA A 72 -9.42 7.09 5.14
CA ALA A 72 -10.69 6.98 4.42
C ALA A 72 -11.87 7.43 5.31
N GLN A 73 -11.92 6.99 6.57
CA GLN A 73 -12.91 7.43 7.56
C GLN A 73 -12.87 8.94 7.77
N THR A 74 -11.66 9.51 7.85
CA THR A 74 -11.49 10.94 8.04
C THR A 74 -11.95 11.73 6.82
N ALA A 75 -11.58 11.30 5.61
CA ALA A 75 -11.99 11.94 4.37
C ALA A 75 -13.51 11.88 4.18
N THR A 76 -14.11 10.70 4.37
CA THR A 76 -15.57 10.53 4.31
C THR A 76 -16.30 11.45 5.30
N ARG A 77 -15.87 11.50 6.57
CA ARG A 77 -16.46 12.40 7.57
C ARG A 77 -16.44 13.87 7.14
N ILE A 78 -15.37 14.33 6.50
CA ILE A 78 -15.24 15.72 6.06
C ILE A 78 -16.10 15.99 4.82
N LEU A 79 -16.20 15.00 3.91
CA LEU A 79 -16.94 15.14 2.66
C LEU A 79 -18.46 14.95 2.80
N GLU A 80 -18.93 14.31 3.88
CA GLU A 80 -20.35 14.07 4.12
C GLU A 80 -21.18 15.37 4.10
N ASN A 81 -22.14 15.42 3.18
CA ASN A 81 -23.03 16.56 2.99
C ASN A 81 -24.31 16.15 2.23
N ASN A 82 -25.29 17.05 2.14
CA ASN A 82 -26.60 16.77 1.54
C ASN A 82 -26.61 16.74 -0.01
N GLN A 83 -25.50 17.00 -0.68
CA GLN A 83 -25.35 16.96 -2.14
C GLN A 83 -24.58 15.72 -2.62
N GLY A 84 -24.10 14.89 -1.69
CA GLY A 84 -23.19 13.78 -2.01
C GLY A 84 -21.75 14.23 -2.21
N TYR A 85 -20.87 13.26 -2.49
CA TYR A 85 -19.45 13.50 -2.74
C TYR A 85 -18.87 12.39 -3.62
N PHE A 86 -17.72 12.69 -4.23
CA PHE A 86 -16.87 11.70 -4.87
C PHE A 86 -15.58 11.56 -4.06
N LEU A 87 -15.20 10.32 -3.75
CA LEU A 87 -13.99 10.01 -2.99
C LEU A 87 -13.21 8.92 -3.73
N LEU A 88 -11.94 9.22 -4.02
CA LEU A 88 -10.97 8.26 -4.53
C LEU A 88 -10.05 7.82 -3.39
N LEU A 89 -9.95 6.51 -3.18
CA LEU A 89 -9.09 5.88 -2.18
C LEU A 89 -8.14 4.92 -2.90
N GLU A 90 -6.85 4.97 -2.56
CA GLU A 90 -5.81 4.22 -3.27
C GLU A 90 -4.88 3.49 -2.28
N ALA A 91 -4.80 2.17 -2.41
CA ALA A 91 -3.79 1.34 -1.75
C ALA A 91 -2.52 1.25 -2.62
N SER A 92 -1.84 2.39 -2.79
CA SER A 92 -0.80 2.60 -3.81
C SER A 92 0.42 1.67 -3.69
N GLN A 93 0.73 1.19 -2.49
CA GLN A 93 1.95 0.43 -2.23
C GLN A 93 1.85 -1.07 -2.59
N VAL A 94 0.66 -1.59 -2.93
CA VAL A 94 0.53 -2.96 -3.49
C VAL A 94 1.34 -3.08 -4.78
N ASP A 95 1.27 -2.06 -5.64
CA ASP A 95 2.06 -1.97 -6.87
C ASP A 95 3.57 -1.91 -6.57
N TRP A 96 3.98 -1.07 -5.62
CA TRP A 96 5.39 -0.92 -5.25
C TRP A 96 5.97 -2.23 -4.71
N ALA A 97 5.19 -2.99 -3.94
CA ALA A 97 5.60 -4.31 -3.47
C ALA A 97 5.71 -5.32 -4.64
N GLY A 98 4.80 -5.25 -5.61
CA GLY A 98 4.87 -6.05 -6.85
C GLY A 98 6.12 -5.73 -7.68
N HIS A 99 6.44 -4.45 -7.86
CA HIS A 99 7.69 -4.00 -8.46
C HIS A 99 8.89 -4.49 -7.65
N GLY A 100 8.79 -4.45 -6.33
CA GLY A 100 9.83 -4.92 -5.42
C GLY A 100 10.00 -6.44 -5.39
N ARG A 101 9.06 -7.20 -5.98
CA ARG A 101 8.91 -8.67 -5.84
C ARG A 101 8.93 -9.09 -4.38
N ASP A 102 8.22 -8.33 -3.56
CA ASP A 102 8.16 -8.51 -2.12
C ASP A 102 6.78 -9.02 -1.73
N ILE A 103 6.63 -10.34 -1.68
CA ILE A 103 5.35 -10.97 -1.35
C ILE A 103 4.89 -10.62 0.07
N ASN A 104 5.82 -10.40 1.00
CA ASN A 104 5.47 -10.08 2.37
C ASN A 104 4.86 -8.68 2.46
N SER A 105 5.53 -7.69 1.86
CA SER A 105 5.01 -6.33 1.77
C SER A 105 3.71 -6.29 0.96
N ALA A 106 3.61 -7.02 -0.15
CA ALA A 106 2.39 -7.08 -0.95
C ALA A 106 1.19 -7.60 -0.15
N MET A 107 1.36 -8.66 0.64
CA MET A 107 0.29 -9.20 1.49
C MET A 107 -0.08 -8.26 2.63
N ALA A 108 0.90 -7.54 3.22
CA ALA A 108 0.63 -6.55 4.24
C ALA A 108 -0.13 -5.31 3.70
N GLU A 109 0.21 -4.85 2.49
CA GLU A 109 -0.54 -3.76 1.83
C GLU A 109 -1.96 -4.21 1.45
N MET A 110 -2.12 -5.46 0.98
CA MET A 110 -3.44 -6.05 0.75
C MET A 110 -4.26 -6.17 2.03
N GLN A 111 -3.63 -6.41 3.19
CA GLN A 111 -4.30 -6.43 4.49
C GLN A 111 -4.82 -5.03 4.86
N ASP A 112 -4.04 -3.96 4.67
CA ASP A 112 -4.52 -2.59 4.93
C ASP A 112 -5.67 -2.19 3.98
N LEU A 113 -5.56 -2.58 2.69
CA LEU A 113 -6.67 -2.46 1.74
C LEU A 113 -7.93 -3.21 2.22
N HIS A 114 -7.77 -4.45 2.70
CA HIS A 114 -8.88 -5.25 3.22
C HIS A 114 -9.57 -4.57 4.40
N LEU A 115 -8.83 -4.01 5.36
CA LEU A 115 -9.40 -3.28 6.49
C LEU A 115 -10.22 -2.06 6.05
N MET A 116 -9.75 -1.32 5.04
CA MET A 116 -10.51 -0.22 4.45
C MET A 116 -11.78 -0.73 3.77
N LEU A 117 -11.71 -1.82 3.00
CA LEU A 117 -12.85 -2.39 2.28
C LEU A 117 -13.93 -2.93 3.22
N GLU A 118 -13.53 -3.59 4.31
CA GLU A 118 -14.44 -4.05 5.36
C GLU A 118 -15.28 -2.87 5.89
N TRP A 119 -14.61 -1.77 6.24
CA TRP A 119 -15.29 -0.55 6.68
C TRP A 119 -16.16 0.07 5.59
N LEU A 120 -15.72 0.13 4.33
CA LEU A 120 -16.50 0.70 3.23
C LEU A 120 -17.81 -0.06 2.98
N VAL A 121 -17.79 -1.39 3.10
CA VAL A 121 -19.00 -2.22 2.99
C VAL A 121 -19.95 -1.95 4.16
N GLU A 122 -19.44 -1.83 5.38
CA GLU A 122 -20.25 -1.45 6.55
C GLU A 122 -20.83 -0.05 6.42
N TYR A 123 -20.03 0.91 5.91
CA TYR A 123 -20.46 2.27 5.66
C TYR A 123 -21.58 2.30 4.62
N GLN A 124 -21.41 1.62 3.49
CA GLN A 124 -22.41 1.53 2.43
C GLN A 124 -23.72 0.92 2.93
N ALA A 125 -23.67 -0.11 3.78
CA ALA A 125 -24.86 -0.71 4.37
C ALA A 125 -25.66 0.26 5.27
N GLN A 126 -24.97 1.22 5.90
CA GLN A 126 -25.58 2.27 6.73
C GLN A 126 -26.00 3.52 5.92
N HIS A 127 -25.41 3.70 4.73
CA HIS A 127 -25.62 4.83 3.83
C HIS A 127 -26.05 4.31 2.44
N PRO A 128 -27.29 3.81 2.30
CA PRO A 128 -27.72 3.03 1.13
C PRO A 128 -27.66 3.80 -0.20
N ASP A 129 -27.62 5.13 -0.15
CA ASP A 129 -27.37 6.02 -1.30
C ASP A 129 -25.86 6.22 -1.54
N THR A 130 -25.07 5.14 -1.42
CA THR A 130 -23.63 5.12 -1.65
C THR A 130 -23.31 3.99 -2.61
N LEU A 131 -22.58 4.31 -3.67
CA LEU A 131 -21.96 3.33 -4.57
C LEU A 131 -20.47 3.22 -4.23
N VAL A 132 -20.00 2.01 -3.96
CA VAL A 132 -18.58 1.70 -3.83
C VAL A 132 -18.15 0.88 -5.04
N VAL A 133 -17.12 1.35 -5.74
CA VAL A 133 -16.47 0.64 -6.86
C VAL A 133 -15.01 0.40 -6.51
N LEU A 134 -14.57 -0.86 -6.57
CA LEU A 134 -13.18 -1.27 -6.38
C LEU A 134 -12.66 -1.88 -7.67
N THR A 135 -11.47 -1.45 -8.08
CA THR A 135 -10.71 -2.09 -9.15
C THR A 135 -9.22 -1.89 -8.93
N ALA A 136 -8.39 -2.44 -9.81
CA ALA A 136 -6.99 -2.09 -9.92
C ALA A 136 -6.78 -1.29 -11.22
N ASP A 137 -5.73 -0.49 -11.27
CA ASP A 137 -5.27 0.17 -12.48
C ASP A 137 -4.55 -0.81 -13.43
N HIS A 138 -3.78 -1.75 -12.87
CA HIS A 138 -3.13 -2.86 -13.56
C HIS A 138 -2.64 -3.95 -12.59
N SER A 139 -2.07 -5.03 -13.13
CA SER A 139 -1.34 -6.05 -12.36
C SER A 139 0.16 -5.81 -12.43
N THR A 140 0.90 -6.15 -11.36
CA THR A 140 2.34 -5.86 -11.25
C THR A 140 3.14 -7.09 -10.81
N GLY A 141 4.38 -7.21 -11.33
CA GLY A 141 5.34 -8.27 -10.98
C GLY A 141 5.08 -9.62 -11.67
N GLY A 142 3.85 -9.83 -12.16
CA GLY A 142 3.40 -11.11 -12.70
C GLY A 142 3.54 -12.22 -11.65
N LEU A 143 2.96 -11.94 -10.48
CA LEU A 143 2.92 -12.80 -9.31
C LEU A 143 2.24 -14.14 -9.62
N THR A 144 2.82 -15.24 -9.13
CA THR A 144 2.20 -16.56 -9.13
C THR A 144 2.23 -17.18 -7.73
N LEU A 145 1.12 -17.81 -7.34
CA LEU A 145 1.02 -18.60 -6.11
C LEU A 145 1.34 -20.05 -6.48
N ALA A 146 2.53 -20.51 -6.09
CA ALA A 146 3.26 -21.65 -6.65
C ALA A 146 4.19 -21.31 -7.82
N ALA A 147 5.38 -21.89 -7.78
CA ALA A 147 6.45 -21.73 -8.77
C ALA A 147 7.30 -23.01 -8.84
N ASN A 148 8.33 -22.99 -9.69
CA ASN A 148 9.40 -24.01 -9.74
C ASN A 148 8.95 -25.47 -9.99
N GLY A 149 7.77 -25.66 -10.59
CA GLY A 149 7.20 -27.00 -10.81
C GLY A 149 6.62 -27.65 -9.55
N GLU A 150 6.54 -26.91 -8.44
CA GLU A 150 5.95 -27.37 -7.19
C GLU A 150 4.51 -26.89 -7.05
N TYR A 151 3.58 -27.80 -6.80
CA TYR A 151 2.13 -27.52 -6.73
C TYR A 151 1.69 -27.13 -5.32
N ARG A 152 2.39 -26.18 -4.68
CA ARG A 152 2.11 -25.71 -3.32
C ARG A 152 2.41 -24.22 -3.17
N TRP A 153 1.69 -23.55 -2.28
CA TRP A 153 2.04 -22.20 -1.80
C TRP A 153 1.92 -22.19 -0.27
N GLU A 154 2.95 -21.69 0.42
CA GLU A 154 3.07 -21.78 1.89
C GLU A 154 3.14 -20.38 2.53
N PRO A 155 2.05 -19.61 2.53
CA PRO A 155 2.04 -18.22 3.00
C PRO A 155 2.13 -18.08 4.52
N ALA A 156 1.88 -19.15 5.29
CA ALA A 156 1.78 -19.09 6.76
C ALA A 156 3.03 -18.48 7.42
N SER A 157 4.21 -18.63 6.80
CA SER A 157 5.45 -18.04 7.30
C SER A 157 5.49 -16.51 7.20
N LEU A 158 4.73 -15.90 6.29
CA LEU A 158 4.64 -14.44 6.13
C LEU A 158 4.08 -13.77 7.38
N HIS A 159 3.18 -14.43 8.12
CA HIS A 159 2.59 -13.88 9.35
C HIS A 159 3.61 -13.59 10.46
N ALA A 160 4.77 -14.24 10.43
CA ALA A 160 5.84 -14.00 11.41
C ALA A 160 6.72 -12.79 11.05
N ILE A 161 6.64 -12.31 9.80
CA ILE A 161 7.51 -11.25 9.28
C ILE A 161 6.81 -9.90 9.46
N THR A 162 7.16 -9.20 10.55
CA THR A 162 6.51 -7.93 10.94
C THR A 162 7.35 -6.69 10.62
N THR A 163 8.36 -6.81 9.77
CA THR A 163 9.22 -5.70 9.33
C THR A 163 9.45 -5.84 7.83
N SER A 164 9.40 -4.75 7.08
CA SER A 164 9.64 -4.81 5.64
C SER A 164 11.09 -5.14 5.33
N VAL A 165 11.34 -5.79 4.19
CA VAL A 165 12.72 -6.06 3.74
C VAL A 165 13.54 -4.76 3.60
N PRO A 166 13.01 -3.65 3.04
CA PRO A 166 13.71 -2.37 3.04
C PRO A 166 14.13 -1.89 4.45
N ALA A 167 13.26 -2.03 5.47
CA ALA A 167 13.59 -1.67 6.84
C ALA A 167 14.67 -2.60 7.44
N MET A 168 14.61 -3.90 7.16
CA MET A 168 15.67 -4.85 7.55
C MET A 168 17.02 -4.45 6.95
N ILE A 169 17.07 -4.14 5.66
CA ILE A 169 18.33 -3.74 5.00
C ILE A 169 18.84 -2.41 5.55
N LYS A 170 17.96 -1.44 5.79
CA LYS A 170 18.33 -0.16 6.43
C LYS A 170 18.95 -0.38 7.82
N HIS A 171 18.41 -1.31 8.62
CA HIS A 171 19.00 -1.69 9.90
C HIS A 171 20.42 -2.25 9.72
N LEU A 172 20.59 -3.24 8.83
CA LEU A 172 21.87 -3.89 8.59
C LEU A 172 22.96 -2.93 8.09
N VAL A 173 22.60 -1.98 7.22
CA VAL A 173 23.54 -0.97 6.71
C VAL A 173 23.97 -0.01 7.82
N ASN A 174 23.04 0.38 8.70
CA ASN A 174 23.31 1.35 9.76
C ASN A 174 24.03 0.75 10.97
N SER A 175 23.87 -0.55 11.25
CA SER A 175 24.51 -1.19 12.41
C SER A 175 25.98 -1.56 12.17
N ALA A 176 26.41 -1.64 10.91
CA ALA A 176 27.73 -2.12 10.51
C ALA A 176 28.10 -3.47 11.15
N ASP A 177 27.10 -4.34 11.32
CA ASP A 177 27.26 -5.63 11.99
C ASP A 177 28.11 -6.63 11.19
N GLU A 178 28.95 -7.37 11.92
CA GLU A 178 29.69 -8.51 11.38
C GLU A 178 28.73 -9.58 10.80
N PRO A 179 29.15 -10.35 9.77
CA PRO A 179 28.28 -11.29 9.05
C PRO A 179 27.41 -12.20 9.94
N THR A 180 27.97 -12.73 11.03
CA THR A 180 27.25 -13.64 11.94
C THR A 180 26.10 -12.95 12.67
N LYS A 181 26.27 -11.68 13.07
CA LYS A 181 25.20 -10.88 13.68
C LYS A 181 24.11 -10.54 12.67
N ARG A 182 24.49 -10.22 11.43
CA ARG A 182 23.52 -10.00 10.32
C ARG A 182 22.65 -11.23 10.10
N LEU A 183 23.26 -12.41 10.06
CA LEU A 183 22.52 -13.68 9.97
C LEU A 183 21.57 -13.89 11.15
N SER A 184 22.04 -13.66 12.38
CA SER A 184 21.19 -13.77 13.58
C SER A 184 20.00 -12.81 13.52
N TYR A 185 20.21 -11.58 13.08
CA TYR A 185 19.14 -10.59 12.90
C TYR A 185 18.12 -11.07 11.86
N ILE A 186 18.56 -11.48 10.66
CA ILE A 186 17.66 -11.94 9.60
C ILE A 186 16.87 -13.18 10.03
N LYS A 187 17.49 -14.14 10.71
CA LYS A 187 16.76 -15.31 11.27
C LYS A 187 15.65 -14.88 12.22
N ALA A 188 15.94 -13.92 13.10
CA ALA A 188 14.96 -13.40 14.05
C ALA A 188 13.81 -12.66 13.35
N GLN A 189 14.11 -11.86 12.32
CA GLN A 189 13.10 -11.11 11.54
C GLN A 189 12.20 -12.02 10.70
N LEU A 190 12.76 -13.08 10.11
CA LEU A 190 11.99 -13.99 9.25
C LEU A 190 11.14 -14.98 10.05
N GLY A 191 11.56 -15.35 11.26
CA GLY A 191 10.77 -16.21 12.14
C GLY A 191 10.61 -17.66 11.65
N PHE A 192 11.41 -18.09 10.67
CA PHE A 192 11.45 -19.47 10.19
C PHE A 192 12.88 -19.98 9.96
N GLU A 193 13.03 -21.29 9.94
CA GLU A 193 14.32 -21.96 9.72
C GLU A 193 14.86 -21.69 8.31
N LEU A 194 16.13 -21.26 8.24
CA LEU A 194 16.86 -21.00 7.00
C LEU A 194 17.67 -22.22 6.58
N THR A 195 17.62 -22.58 5.30
CA THR A 195 18.50 -23.62 4.75
C THR A 195 19.96 -23.19 4.81
N GLN A 196 20.91 -24.12 4.71
CA GLN A 196 22.34 -23.76 4.70
C GLN A 196 22.67 -22.77 3.57
N ALA A 197 22.08 -22.97 2.38
CA ALA A 197 22.26 -22.07 1.25
C ALA A 197 21.71 -20.66 1.52
N ASP A 198 20.58 -20.53 2.23
CA ASP A 198 20.04 -19.23 2.64
C ASP A 198 20.96 -18.54 3.64
N GLN A 199 21.49 -19.29 4.61
CA GLN A 199 22.43 -18.77 5.59
C GLN A 199 23.73 -18.28 4.94
N ASP A 200 24.29 -19.07 4.01
CA ASP A 200 25.49 -18.72 3.26
C ASP A 200 25.26 -17.47 2.41
N ALA A 201 24.08 -17.34 1.78
CA ALA A 201 23.72 -16.15 0.99
C ALA A 201 23.67 -14.88 1.85
N VAL A 202 23.14 -14.95 3.08
CA VAL A 202 23.12 -13.80 4.01
C VAL A 202 24.54 -13.46 4.49
N LEU A 203 25.35 -14.47 4.84
CA LEU A 203 26.73 -14.27 5.27
C LEU A 203 27.61 -13.62 4.19
N ALA A 204 27.33 -13.92 2.92
CA ALA A 204 28.05 -13.41 1.75
C ALA A 204 27.58 -12.04 1.25
N MET A 205 26.59 -11.40 1.89
CA MET A 205 26.09 -10.09 1.47
C MET A 205 27.20 -9.02 1.52
N ASP A 206 27.49 -8.40 0.38
CA ASP A 206 28.37 -7.22 0.28
C ASP A 206 27.61 -5.97 0.70
N MET A 207 27.86 -5.48 1.92
CA MET A 207 27.17 -4.32 2.48
C MET A 207 27.45 -2.99 1.75
N ASN A 208 28.37 -2.96 0.78
CA ASN A 208 28.58 -1.80 -0.09
C ASN A 208 27.72 -1.84 -1.36
N ALA A 209 27.00 -2.94 -1.60
CA ALA A 209 26.10 -3.06 -2.73
C ALA A 209 24.88 -2.12 -2.60
N LYS A 210 24.19 -1.90 -3.71
CA LYS A 210 22.94 -1.13 -3.73
C LYS A 210 21.89 -1.83 -2.85
N SER A 211 21.07 -1.05 -2.13
CA SER A 211 20.03 -1.59 -1.24
C SER A 211 19.15 -2.64 -1.93
N ARG A 212 18.72 -2.40 -3.17
CA ARG A 212 17.93 -3.39 -3.95
C ARG A 212 18.61 -4.75 -4.08
N SER A 213 19.93 -4.78 -4.28
CA SER A 213 20.67 -6.04 -4.39
C SER A 213 20.75 -6.80 -3.06
N LEU A 214 20.78 -6.07 -1.94
CA LEU A 214 20.71 -6.65 -0.59
C LEU A 214 19.31 -7.17 -0.29
N GLU A 215 18.28 -6.37 -0.61
CA GLU A 215 16.88 -6.74 -0.44
C GLU A 215 16.56 -8.03 -1.22
N ASP A 216 17.06 -8.16 -2.46
CA ASP A 216 16.85 -9.34 -3.30
C ASP A 216 17.36 -10.64 -2.67
N VAL A 217 18.40 -10.59 -1.82
CA VAL A 217 18.87 -11.78 -1.10
C VAL A 217 17.79 -12.27 -0.15
N ILE A 218 17.19 -11.36 0.62
CA ILE A 218 16.16 -11.69 1.61
C ILE A 218 14.84 -12.07 0.92
N LYS A 219 14.42 -11.32 -0.10
CA LYS A 219 13.19 -11.61 -0.86
C LYS A 219 13.24 -12.99 -1.51
N ARG A 220 14.37 -13.39 -2.10
CA ARG A 220 14.53 -14.75 -2.66
C ARG A 220 14.42 -15.86 -1.61
N ILE A 221 14.84 -15.62 -0.37
CA ILE A 221 14.66 -16.56 0.74
C ILE A 221 13.16 -16.71 1.05
N ILE A 222 12.44 -15.58 1.13
CA ILE A 222 11.00 -15.55 1.36
C ILE A 222 10.24 -16.23 0.21
N ASP A 223 10.57 -15.92 -1.04
CA ASP A 223 9.97 -16.53 -2.23
C ASP A 223 10.19 -18.04 -2.25
N ARG A 224 11.41 -18.53 -1.95
CA ARG A 224 11.67 -19.98 -1.84
C ARG A 224 10.87 -20.61 -0.71
N LYS A 225 10.82 -19.96 0.45
CA LYS A 225 10.11 -20.47 1.62
C LYS A 225 8.61 -20.62 1.35
N THR A 226 8.02 -19.63 0.67
CA THR A 226 6.58 -19.58 0.36
C THR A 226 6.21 -20.26 -0.95
N ASN A 227 7.20 -20.59 -1.79
CA ASN A 227 7.03 -20.97 -3.20
C ASN A 227 6.28 -19.91 -4.02
N THR A 228 6.68 -18.66 -3.88
CA THR A 228 6.14 -17.52 -4.65
C THR A 228 6.95 -17.30 -5.93
N GLY A 229 6.25 -17.04 -7.05
CA GLY A 229 6.87 -16.76 -8.34
C GLY A 229 6.61 -15.35 -8.84
N TRP A 230 7.54 -14.85 -9.67
CA TRP A 230 7.49 -13.53 -10.30
C TRP A 230 8.04 -13.62 -11.72
N THR A 231 7.45 -12.88 -12.67
CA THR A 231 7.87 -12.91 -14.08
C THR A 231 8.51 -11.62 -14.56
N THR A 232 8.20 -10.48 -13.93
CA THR A 232 8.68 -9.16 -14.35
C THR A 232 8.98 -8.27 -13.15
N TRP A 233 9.69 -7.17 -13.38
CA TRP A 233 9.85 -6.06 -12.43
C TRP A 233 8.92 -4.90 -12.79
N GLY A 234 7.99 -5.11 -13.72
CA GLY A 234 7.05 -4.09 -14.22
C GLY A 234 5.61 -4.59 -14.16
N HIS A 235 4.75 -3.95 -14.95
CA HIS A 235 3.34 -4.33 -15.02
C HIS A 235 3.11 -5.52 -15.95
N THR A 236 1.94 -6.15 -15.84
CA THR A 236 1.43 -7.17 -16.75
C THR A 236 0.02 -6.80 -17.20
N ALA A 237 -0.37 -7.28 -18.38
CA ALA A 237 -1.62 -6.91 -19.05
C ALA A 237 -2.78 -7.88 -18.76
N VAL A 238 -2.75 -8.59 -17.62
CA VAL A 238 -3.90 -9.42 -17.24
C VAL A 238 -5.09 -8.53 -16.89
N ASP A 239 -6.29 -8.93 -17.31
CA ASP A 239 -7.52 -8.26 -16.91
C ASP A 239 -7.61 -8.23 -15.37
N VAL A 240 -7.96 -7.06 -14.85
CA VAL A 240 -8.14 -6.83 -13.41
C VAL A 240 -9.61 -6.95 -13.03
N GLN A 241 -9.87 -7.31 -11.77
CA GLN A 241 -11.24 -7.43 -11.30
C GLN A 241 -11.87 -6.05 -11.08
N VAL A 242 -13.19 -5.99 -11.26
CA VAL A 242 -14.04 -4.87 -10.85
C VAL A 242 -15.08 -5.42 -9.88
N PHE A 243 -15.17 -4.82 -8.70
CA PHE A 243 -16.19 -5.10 -7.70
C PHE A 243 -17.01 -3.84 -7.50
N ALA A 244 -18.33 -3.99 -7.31
CA ALA A 244 -19.20 -2.87 -7.01
C ALA A 244 -20.30 -3.29 -6.04
N VAL A 245 -20.70 -2.38 -5.15
CA VAL A 245 -21.84 -2.55 -4.23
C VAL A 245 -22.58 -1.22 -4.06
N GLY A 246 -23.90 -1.28 -3.96
CA GLY A 246 -24.78 -0.12 -3.87
C GLY A 246 -25.57 0.16 -5.15
N PRO A 247 -26.28 1.30 -5.22
CA PRO A 247 -27.09 1.67 -6.38
C PRO A 247 -26.24 1.74 -7.67
N GLY A 248 -26.71 1.08 -8.74
CA GLY A 248 -26.02 1.07 -10.03
C GLY A 248 -24.84 0.09 -10.13
N ALA A 249 -24.56 -0.70 -9.10
CA ALA A 249 -23.46 -1.68 -9.09
C ALA A 249 -23.54 -2.69 -10.24
N GLU A 250 -24.75 -3.05 -10.70
CA GLU A 250 -24.96 -3.95 -11.83
C GLU A 250 -24.37 -3.43 -13.14
N ARG A 251 -24.16 -2.11 -13.27
CA ARG A 251 -23.53 -1.51 -14.46
C ARG A 251 -22.07 -1.89 -14.60
N PHE A 252 -21.41 -2.30 -13.51
CA PHE A 252 -19.99 -2.68 -13.49
C PHE A 252 -19.78 -4.19 -13.66
N ALA A 253 -20.85 -4.97 -13.84
CA ALA A 253 -20.74 -6.41 -14.08
C ALA A 253 -20.31 -6.73 -15.52
N GLY A 254 -19.50 -7.77 -15.67
CA GLY A 254 -19.04 -8.27 -16.98
C GLY A 254 -17.75 -7.62 -17.48
N HIS A 255 -17.31 -8.08 -18.65
CA HIS A 255 -16.09 -7.58 -19.29
C HIS A 255 -16.30 -6.18 -19.87
N GLN A 256 -15.39 -5.27 -19.55
CA GLN A 256 -15.43 -3.87 -19.96
C GLN A 256 -14.02 -3.28 -20.00
N ASP A 257 -13.85 -2.21 -20.76
CA ASP A 257 -12.62 -1.43 -20.73
C ASP A 257 -12.60 -0.48 -19.51
N ASN A 258 -11.42 -0.10 -19.04
CA ASN A 258 -11.31 0.81 -17.90
C ASN A 258 -11.91 2.20 -18.19
N THR A 259 -11.96 2.63 -19.46
CA THR A 259 -12.63 3.87 -19.85
C THR A 259 -14.14 3.80 -19.66
N ASP A 260 -14.74 2.61 -19.71
CA ASP A 260 -16.17 2.45 -19.48
C ASP A 260 -16.52 2.54 -17.98
N ILE A 261 -15.58 2.19 -17.08
CA ILE A 261 -15.73 2.39 -15.63
C ILE A 261 -15.90 3.89 -15.35
N ALA A 262 -15.03 4.74 -15.90
CA ALA A 262 -15.11 6.18 -15.72
C ALA A 262 -16.41 6.78 -16.28
N LYS A 263 -16.82 6.37 -17.48
CA LYS A 263 -18.10 6.82 -18.09
C LYS A 263 -19.29 6.48 -17.18
N ARG A 264 -19.35 5.26 -16.65
CA ARG A 264 -20.41 4.80 -15.74
C ARG A 264 -20.41 5.59 -14.43
N ILE A 265 -19.24 5.90 -13.87
CA ILE A 265 -19.13 6.74 -12.67
C ILE A 265 -19.71 8.13 -12.96
N PHE A 266 -19.33 8.76 -14.08
CA PHE A 266 -19.85 10.09 -14.43
C PHE A 266 -21.36 10.11 -14.65
N GLU A 267 -21.94 9.09 -15.28
CA GLU A 267 -23.40 8.96 -15.45
C GLU A 267 -24.18 8.87 -14.12
N LEU A 268 -23.51 8.51 -13.02
CA LEU A 268 -24.13 8.34 -11.69
C LEU A 268 -23.87 9.52 -10.75
N LEU A 269 -23.02 10.48 -11.14
CA LEU A 269 -22.72 11.69 -10.38
C LEU A 269 -23.58 12.90 -10.80
N ASP A 270 -24.36 12.76 -11.88
CA ASP A 270 -25.28 13.77 -12.43
C ASP A 270 -26.68 13.72 -11.78
#